data_AF-A0A3D5UAT8-F1
#
_entry.id   AF-A0A3D5UAT8-F1
#
_cell.length_a   1.000
_cell.length_b   1.000
_cell.length_c   1.000
_cell.angle_alpha   90.00
_cell.angle_beta   90.00
_cell.angle_gamma   90.00
#
_symmetry.space_group_name_H-M   'P 1'
#
loop_
_entity.id
_entity.type
_entity.pdbx_description
1 polymer ?
#
loop_
_entity_poly.entity_id
_entity_poly.type
_entity_poly.pdbx_seq_one_letter_code
_entity_poly.pdbx_strand_id
1 'polypeptide(L)' 'PFSRGQGNPYQTVGLNSVGLMRKGFSNEAIAGIKEIYNLFYRSKLNTSQALEKVETMELDDFQKVFVDFVKAADRGISN' A
#
# COMPACT_ATOMS: atom_id res chain seq x y z
N PRO A 1 3.08 3.31 -4.30
CA PRO A 1 3.09 4.59 -3.58
C PRO A 1 3.36 4.35 -2.10
N PHE A 2 3.94 5.35 -1.41
CA PHE A 2 4.15 5.35 0.05
C PHE A 2 5.07 4.24 0.62
N SER A 3 5.43 3.23 -0.16
CA SER A 3 6.34 2.16 0.20
C SER A 3 7.81 2.56 0.05
N ARG A 4 8.68 1.80 0.69
CA ARG A 4 10.13 1.83 0.53
C ARG A 4 10.58 0.53 -0.09
N GLY A 5 11.66 0.58 -0.85
CA GLY A 5 12.34 -0.61 -1.30
C GLY A 5 13.85 -0.42 -1.34
N GLN A 6 14.54 -1.54 -1.44
CA GLN A 6 16.00 -1.62 -1.44
C GLN A 6 16.46 -2.89 -2.15
N GLY A 7 17.75 -2.95 -2.49
CA GLY A 7 18.40 -4.16 -3.03
C GLY A 7 18.50 -4.22 -4.55
N ASN A 8 19.19 -5.26 -5.03
CA ASN A 8 19.33 -5.64 -6.43
C ASN A 8 19.26 -7.19 -6.54
N PRO A 9 18.12 -7.78 -6.95
CA PRO A 9 16.92 -7.12 -7.46
C PRO A 9 16.17 -6.33 -6.37
N TYR A 10 15.47 -5.28 -6.80
CA TYR A 10 14.74 -4.38 -5.91
C TYR A 10 13.56 -5.09 -5.24
N GLN A 11 13.43 -4.92 -3.92
CA GLN A 11 12.35 -5.50 -3.12
C GLN A 11 11.67 -4.46 -2.25
N THR A 12 10.38 -4.64 -1.98
CA THR A 12 9.60 -3.76 -1.11
C THR A 12 9.86 -4.13 0.37
N VAL A 13 10.29 -3.18 1.19
CA VAL A 13 10.70 -3.43 2.59
C VAL A 13 9.81 -2.77 3.65
N GLY A 14 8.68 -2.22 3.23
CA GLY A 14 7.67 -1.68 4.14
C GLY A 14 7.16 -0.31 3.74
N LEU A 15 6.25 0.22 4.55
CA LEU A 15 5.73 1.58 4.41
C LEU A 15 6.79 2.62 4.81
N ASN A 16 6.80 3.77 4.12
CA ASN A 16 7.63 4.93 4.44
C ASN A 16 7.00 5.79 5.55
N SER A 17 6.60 5.18 6.68
CA SER A 17 5.88 5.88 7.74
C SER A 17 6.60 7.12 8.26
N VAL A 18 7.93 7.08 8.38
CA VAL A 18 8.75 8.24 8.79
C VAL A 18 8.66 9.39 7.78
N GLY A 19 8.75 9.08 6.48
CA GLY A 19 8.62 10.09 5.43
C GLY A 19 7.21 10.69 5.36
N LEU A 20 6.18 9.88 5.58
CA LEU A 20 4.79 10.35 5.65
C LEU A 20 4.57 11.28 6.85
N MET A 21 5.07 10.89 8.02
CA MET A 21 4.98 11.70 9.24
C MET A 21 5.66 13.06 9.06
N ARG A 22 6.86 13.09 8.44
CA ARG A 22 7.57 14.34 8.12
C ARG A 22 6.82 15.22 7.11
N LYS A 23 5.98 14.64 6.27
CA LYS A 23 5.12 15.36 5.33
C LYS A 23 3.79 15.82 5.94
N GLY A 24 3.58 15.61 7.25
CA GLY A 24 2.39 16.07 7.95
C GLY A 24 1.18 15.15 7.83
N PHE A 25 1.37 13.88 7.43
CA PHE A 25 0.28 12.90 7.45
C PHE A 25 -0.10 12.60 8.89
N SER A 26 -1.40 12.53 9.17
CA SER A 26 -1.89 12.14 10.49
C SER A 26 -1.58 10.67 10.79
N ASN A 27 -1.56 10.31 12.07
CA ASN A 27 -1.32 8.93 12.48
C ASN A 27 -2.41 8.00 11.95
N GLU A 28 -3.65 8.48 11.88
CA GLU A 28 -4.81 7.77 11.35
C GLU A 28 -4.63 7.47 9.87
N ALA A 29 -4.21 8.47 9.07
CA ALA A 29 -3.92 8.28 7.65
C ALA A 29 -2.77 7.29 7.44
N ILE A 30 -1.69 7.41 8.21
CA ILE A 30 -0.56 6.45 8.13
C ILE A 30 -1.02 5.04 8.50
N ALA A 31 -1.90 4.89 9.50
CA ALA A 31 -2.45 3.61 9.90
C ALA A 31 -3.34 3.02 8.80
N GLY A 32 -4.22 3.81 8.19
CA GLY A 32 -5.06 3.40 7.05
C GLY A 32 -4.22 2.93 5.85
N ILE A 33 -3.20 3.70 5.47
CA ILE A 33 -2.28 3.30 4.38
C ILE A 33 -1.54 2.01 4.75
N LYS A 34 -1.12 1.85 6.01
CA LYS A 34 -0.43 0.64 6.50
C LYS A 34 -1.33 -0.60 6.46
N GLU A 35 -2.61 -0.44 6.74
CA GLU A 35 -3.61 -1.52 6.63
C GLU A 35 -3.66 -2.04 5.18
N ILE A 36 -3.83 -1.14 4.22
CA ILE A 36 -3.85 -1.48 2.79
C ILE A 36 -2.51 -2.10 2.37
N TYR A 37 -1.39 -1.51 2.77
CA TYR A 37 -0.07 -2.09 2.49
C TYR A 37 0.03 -3.54 3.00
N ASN A 38 -0.41 -3.81 4.23
CA ASN A 38 -0.37 -5.17 4.78
C ASN A 38 -1.31 -6.12 4.03
N LEU A 39 -2.47 -5.64 3.58
CA LEU A 39 -3.40 -6.44 2.80
C LEU A 39 -2.76 -6.95 1.50
N PHE A 40 -2.04 -6.08 0.78
CA PHE A 40 -1.40 -6.45 -0.48
C PHE A 40 -0.09 -7.24 -0.31
N TYR A 41 0.67 -6.98 0.76
CA TYR A 41 2.03 -7.53 0.89
C TYR A 41 2.20 -8.59 1.98
N ARG A 42 1.26 -8.71 2.94
CA ARG A 42 1.42 -9.56 4.13
C ARG A 42 0.24 -10.49 4.41
N SER A 43 -0.91 -10.28 3.78
CA SER A 43 -2.10 -11.13 3.99
C SER A 43 -2.09 -12.46 3.23
N LYS A 44 -0.99 -12.81 2.55
CA LYS A 44 -0.87 -14.01 1.70
C LYS A 44 -1.95 -14.10 0.59
N LEU A 45 -2.57 -12.97 0.27
CA LEU A 45 -3.51 -12.83 -0.83
C LEU A 45 -2.74 -12.46 -2.10
N ASN A 46 -3.20 -12.92 -3.25
CA ASN A 46 -2.75 -12.36 -4.51
C ASN A 46 -3.40 -10.98 -4.75
N THR A 47 -2.93 -10.24 -5.76
CA THR A 47 -3.41 -8.90 -6.06
C THR A 47 -4.92 -8.84 -6.31
N SER A 48 -5.48 -9.81 -7.04
CA SER A 48 -6.92 -9.85 -7.34
C SER A 48 -7.76 -10.07 -6.07
N GLN A 49 -7.37 -11.02 -5.22
CA GLN A 49 -8.03 -11.30 -3.94
C GLN A 49 -7.93 -10.11 -2.97
N ALA A 50 -6.79 -9.43 -2.96
CA ALA A 50 -6.62 -8.22 -2.17
C ALA A 50 -7.53 -7.10 -2.69
N LEU A 51 -7.65 -6.92 -4.01
CA LEU A 51 -8.57 -5.94 -4.62
C LEU A 51 -10.03 -6.24 -4.30
N GLU A 52 -10.47 -7.49 -4.39
CA GLU A 52 -11.84 -7.89 -3.99
C GLU A 52 -12.12 -7.54 -2.52
N LYS A 53 -11.15 -7.77 -1.63
CA LYS A 53 -11.31 -7.44 -0.22
C LYS A 53 -11.37 -5.93 0.02
N VAL A 54 -10.56 -5.15 -0.70
CA VAL A 54 -10.58 -3.69 -0.64
C VAL A 54 -11.94 -3.13 -1.06
N GLU A 55 -12.64 -3.73 -2.01
CA GLU A 55 -13.97 -3.27 -2.46
C GLU A 55 -15.04 -3.33 -1.37
N THR A 56 -14.82 -4.14 -0.32
CA THR A 56 -15.71 -4.24 0.85
C THR A 56 -15.35 -3.28 1.99
N MET A 57 -14.27 -2.50 1.84
CA MET A 57 -13.76 -1.60 2.87
C MET A 57 -14.11 -0.14 2.53
N GLU A 58 -14.45 0.64 3.56
CA GLU A 58 -14.51 2.09 3.45
C GLU A 58 -13.08 2.64 3.45
N LEU A 59 -12.68 3.28 2.35
CA LEU A 59 -11.32 3.79 2.16
C LEU A 59 -11.27 5.31 2.31
N ASP A 60 -10.27 5.78 3.06
CA ASP A 60 -9.87 7.19 3.02
C ASP A 60 -9.21 7.56 1.68
N ASP A 61 -9.00 8.86 1.46
CA ASP A 61 -8.44 9.37 0.21
C ASP A 61 -7.01 8.87 -0.06
N PHE A 62 -6.21 8.62 0.97
CA PHE A 62 -4.84 8.14 0.81
C PHE A 62 -4.80 6.63 0.51
N GLN A 63 -5.70 5.86 1.10
CA GLN A 63 -5.91 4.45 0.81
C GLN A 63 -6.38 4.27 -0.64
N LYS A 64 -7.30 5.10 -1.12
CA LYS A 64 -7.74 5.10 -2.54
C LYS A 64 -6.57 5.32 -3.49
N VAL A 65 -5.71 6.31 -3.22
CA VAL A 65 -4.50 6.57 -4.03
C VAL A 65 -3.60 5.33 -4.13
N PHE A 66 -3.46 4.56 -3.05
CA PHE A 66 -2.70 3.31 -3.10
C PHE A 66 -3.39 2.27 -3.98
N VAL A 67 -4.69 2.05 -3.78
CA VAL A 67 -5.48 1.05 -4.50
C VAL A 67 -5.53 1.35 -5.98
N ASP A 68 -5.76 2.61 -6.36
CA ASP A 68 -5.82 3.05 -7.75
C ASP A 68 -4.49 2.84 -8.45
N PHE A 69 -3.36 3.07 -7.76
CA PHE A 69 -2.05 2.73 -8.28
C PHE A 69 -1.90 1.23 -8.55
N VAL A 70 -2.39 0.37 -7.64
CA VAL A 70 -2.33 -1.08 -7.84
C VAL A 70 -3.18 -1.49 -9.04
N LYS A 71 -4.38 -0.91 -9.19
CA LYS A 71 -5.28 -1.16 -10.32
C LYS A 71 -4.66 -0.72 -11.65
N ALA A 72 -3.91 0.38 -11.67
CA ALA A 72 -3.25 0.91 -12.86
C ALA A 72 -1.90 0.24 -13.19
N ALA A 73 -1.42 -0.70 -12.37
CA ALA A 73 -0.10 -1.31 -12.55
C ALA A 73 -0.13 -2.50 -13.52
N ASP A 74 0.16 -2.26 -14.81
CA ASP A 74 0.18 -3.32 -15.85
C ASP A 74 1.19 -4.44 -15.59
N ARG A 75 2.30 -4.14 -14.91
CA ARG A 75 3.36 -5.12 -14.56
C ARG A 75 3.15 -5.77 -13.19
N GLY A 76 2.05 -5.46 -12.50
CA GLY A 76 1.82 -5.82 -11.11
C GLY A 76 2.68 -5.02 -10.13
N ILE A 77 2.56 -5.36 -8.85
CA ILE A 77 3.32 -4.75 -7.75
C ILE A 77 4.53 -5.61 -7.39
N SER A 78 5.64 -4.96 -7.01
CA SER A 78 6.86 -5.66 -6.58
C SER A 78 6.56 -6.56 -5.38
N ASN A 79 7.08 -7.78 -5.35
CA ASN A 79 7.05 -8.65 -4.16
C ASN A 79 8.14 -8.29 -3.13
#